data_AF-T0ZZ93-F1
#
_entry.id   AF-T0ZZ93-F1
#
_cell.length_a   1.000
_cell.length_b   1.000
_cell.length_c   1.000
_cell.angle_alpha   90.00
_cell.angle_beta   90.00
_cell.angle_gamma   90.00
#
_symmetry.space_group_name_H-M   'P 1'
#
loop_
_entity.id
_entity.type
_entity.pdbx_description
1 polymer ?
#
loop_
_entity_poly.entity_id
_entity_poly.type
_entity_poly.pdbx_seq_one_letter_code
_entity_poly.pdbx_strand_id
1 'polypeptide(L)' 'MNPIRQLHARSVVLAHENIDTDRIIPARFLTTTTRSGLGRHAFQDWRYRSDGTPDPAFVLNHAR' A
#
# COMPACT_ATOMS: atom_id res chain seq x y z
N MET A 1 -13.10 -7.91 18.36
CA MET A 1 -12.47 -6.62 17.99
C MET A 1 -11.72 -6.12 19.20
N ASN A 2 -10.45 -5.74 19.04
CA ASN A 2 -9.68 -5.17 20.14
C ASN A 2 -9.81 -3.64 20.10
N PRO A 3 -10.13 -2.99 21.24
CA PRO A 3 -10.24 -1.54 21.27
C PRO A 3 -8.86 -0.92 21.07
N ILE A 4 -8.78 0.08 20.18
CA ILE A 4 -7.59 0.94 20.07
C ILE A 4 -7.73 2.02 21.14
N ARG A 5 -6.89 1.97 22.18
CA ARG A 5 -6.88 2.98 23.27
C ARG A 5 -5.88 4.10 23.01
N GLN A 6 -4.73 3.76 22.44
CA GLN A 6 -3.67 4.70 22.10
C GLN A 6 -2.87 4.13 20.92
N LEU A 7 -2.52 5.00 19.97
CA LEU A 7 -1.68 4.67 18.83
C LEU A 7 -0.59 5.74 18.71
N HIS A 8 0.67 5.34 18.87
CA HIS A 8 1.82 6.16 18.52
C HIS A 8 2.54 5.48 17.37
N ALA A 9 2.56 6.13 16.21
CA ALA A 9 3.10 5.57 14.98
C ALA A 9 3.69 6.68 14.11
N ARG A 10 4.52 6.28 13.15
CA ARG A 10 5.01 7.17 12.10
C ARG A 10 3.93 7.38 11.05
N SER A 11 3.82 8.60 10.56
CA SER A 11 2.96 8.96 9.44
C SER A 11 3.77 9.07 8.15
N VAL A 12 3.06 9.00 7.02
CA VAL A 12 3.57 9.32 5.70
C VAL A 12 2.55 10.22 5.02
N VAL A 13 3.00 11.14 4.17
CA VAL A 13 2.11 12.01 3.39
C VAL A 13 2.03 11.48 1.97
N LEU A 14 0.82 11.12 1.54
CA LEU A 14 0.53 10.75 0.15
C LEU A 14 -0.34 11.86 -0.46
N ALA A 15 0.30 12.85 -1.07
CA ALA A 15 -0.36 14.05 -1.60
C ALA A 15 -1.01 13.79 -2.97
N HIS A 16 -2.00 12.90 -3.01
CA HIS A 16 -2.80 12.58 -4.20
C HIS A 16 -4.28 12.71 -3.87
N GLU A 17 -5.05 13.28 -4.80
CA GLU A 17 -6.50 13.32 -4.71
C GLU A 17 -7.11 12.08 -5.39
N ASN A 18 -8.37 11.79 -5.10
CA ASN A 18 -9.15 10.75 -5.79
C ASN A 18 -8.48 9.36 -5.80
N ILE A 19 -7.87 8.97 -4.68
CA ILE A 19 -7.30 7.62 -4.50
C ILE A 19 -8.46 6.62 -4.42
N ASP A 20 -8.69 5.88 -5.50
CA ASP A 20 -9.72 4.84 -5.59
C ASP A 20 -9.26 3.46 -5.09
N THR A 21 -10.15 2.47 -5.17
CA THR A 21 -9.87 1.11 -4.69
C THR A 21 -8.78 0.40 -5.49
N ASP A 22 -8.68 0.62 -6.81
CA ASP A 22 -7.64 0.00 -7.64
C ASP A 22 -6.28 0.67 -7.44
N ARG A 23 -6.24 1.97 -7.09
CA ARG A 23 -5.02 2.66 -6.63
C ARG A 23 -4.52 2.06 -5.31
N ILE A 24 -5.43 1.71 -4.38
CA ILE A 24 -5.05 1.08 -3.11
C ILE A 24 -4.59 -0.36 -3.32
N ILE A 25 -5.35 -1.16 -4.08
CA ILE A 25 -4.98 -2.53 -4.43
C ILE A 25 -5.65 -2.92 -5.76
N PRO A 26 -4.88 -3.22 -6.81
CA PRO A 26 -5.48 -3.61 -8.07
C PRO A 26 -6.28 -4.91 -7.99
N ALA A 27 -7.45 -4.95 -8.62
CA ALA A 27 -8.37 -6.10 -8.62
C ALA A 27 -7.71 -7.44 -9.01
N ARG A 28 -6.66 -7.42 -9.85
CA ARG A 28 -5.89 -8.61 -10.27
C ARG A 28 -5.26 -9.38 -9.11
N PHE A 29 -5.11 -8.77 -7.93
CA PHE A 29 -4.61 -9.43 -6.72
C PHE A 29 -5.71 -9.94 -5.80
N LEU A 30 -6.98 -9.68 -6.11
CA LEU A 30 -8.16 -10.04 -5.30
C LEU A 30 -8.80 -11.38 -5.71
N THR A 31 -8.06 -12.22 -6.43
CA THR A 31 -8.51 -13.56 -6.84
C THR A 31 -8.29 -14.63 -5.78
N THR A 32 -7.63 -14.30 -4.67
CA THR A 32 -7.36 -15.21 -3.56
C THR A 32 -8.53 -15.29 -2.58
N THR A 33 -8.74 -16.45 -1.98
CA THR A 33 -9.68 -16.65 -0.85
C THR A 33 -9.05 -16.32 0.50
N THR A 34 -7.74 -16.05 0.54
CA THR A 34 -6.99 -15.76 1.77
C THR A 34 -6.66 -14.28 1.89
N ARG A 35 -6.75 -13.73 3.10
CA ARG A 35 -6.39 -12.32 3.35
C ARG A 35 -4.88 -12.11 3.50
N SER A 36 -4.15 -13.16 3.85
CA SER A 36 -2.73 -13.10 4.15
C SER A 36 -1.93 -12.69 2.92
N GLY A 37 -1.01 -11.75 3.10
CA GLY A 37 -0.07 -11.35 2.06
C GLY A 37 -0.60 -10.32 1.05
N LEU A 38 -1.89 -9.93 1.09
CA LEU A 38 -2.43 -8.86 0.22
C LEU A 38 -1.73 -7.51 0.44
N GLY A 39 -1.28 -7.23 1.67
CA GLY A 39 -0.59 -5.97 1.99
C GLY A 39 0.70 -5.71 1.21
N ARG A 40 1.33 -6.74 0.62
CA ARG A 40 2.51 -6.54 -0.25
C ARG A 40 2.17 -5.83 -1.56
N HIS A 41 0.92 -5.97 -2.00
CA HIS A 41 0.36 -5.42 -3.24
C HIS A 41 -0.32 -4.06 -3.03
N ALA A 42 -0.27 -3.51 -1.81
CA ALA A 42 -0.79 -2.18 -1.54
C ALA A 42 -0.04 -1.14 -2.38
N PHE A 43 -0.81 -0.34 -3.12
CA PHE A 43 -0.34 0.65 -4.06
C PHE A 43 0.57 0.08 -5.16
N GLN A 44 0.37 -1.17 -5.59
CA GLN A 44 1.28 -1.90 -6.49
C GLN A 44 1.79 -1.05 -7.67
N ASP A 45 0.87 -0.38 -8.38
CA ASP A 45 1.17 0.37 -9.61
C ASP A 45 1.89 1.70 -9.36
N TRP A 46 1.92 2.18 -8.11
CA TRP A 46 2.71 3.34 -7.70
C TRP A 46 3.98 2.92 -6.96
N ARG A 47 3.95 1.78 -6.27
CA ARG A 47 4.99 1.34 -5.35
C ARG A 47 6.09 0.56 -6.04
N TYR A 48 5.81 -0.13 -7.13
CA TYR A 48 6.80 -0.95 -7.82
C TYR A 48 6.87 -0.61 -9.30
N ARG A 49 8.06 -0.76 -9.86
CA ARG A 49 8.30 -0.73 -11.29
C ARG A 49 7.81 -2.02 -11.95
N SER A 50 7.77 -2.02 -13.28
CA SER A 50 7.38 -3.20 -14.07
C SER A 50 8.26 -4.42 -13.85
N ASP A 51 9.54 -4.21 -13.48
CA ASP A 51 10.49 -5.26 -13.12
C ASP A 51 10.31 -5.78 -11.67
N GLY A 52 9.36 -5.21 -10.93
CA GLY A 52 9.07 -5.56 -9.53
C GLY A 52 9.96 -4.85 -8.50
N THR A 53 10.91 -4.02 -8.92
CA THR A 53 11.74 -3.26 -7.97
C THR A 53 10.95 -2.11 -7.34
N PRO A 54 11.21 -1.73 -6.08
CA PRO A 54 10.57 -0.57 -5.46
C PRO A 54 10.86 0.71 -6.23
N ASP A 55 9.82 1.51 -6.51
CA ASP A 55 10.01 2.84 -7.08
C ASP A 55 10.51 3.82 -6.00
N PRO A 56 11.74 4.35 -6.07
CA PRO A 56 12.27 5.31 -5.10
C PRO A 56 11.54 6.65 -5.11
N ALA A 57 10.72 6.97 -6.12
CA ALA A 57 9.89 8.17 -6.13
C ALA A 57 8.62 8.02 -5.27
N PHE A 58 8.25 6.78 -4.92
CA PHE A 58 7.06 6.53 -4.12
C PHE A 58 7.36 6.60 -2.63
N VAL A 59 6.59 7.42 -1.92
CA VAL A 59 6.86 7.81 -0.53
C VAL A 59 6.95 6.63 0.45
N LEU A 60 6.25 5.52 0.19
CA LEU A 60 6.31 4.32 1.03
C LEU A 60 7.60 3.49 0.85
N ASN A 61 8.43 3.81 -0.15
CA ASN A 61 9.72 3.16 -0.40
C ASN A 61 10.92 3.97 0.09
N HIS A 62 10.71 5.20 0.55
CA HIS A 62 11.80 6.03 1.04
C HIS A 62 12.47 5.37 2.26
N ALA A 63 13.80 5.34 2.24
CA ALA A 63 14.58 4.92 3.39
C ALA A 63 14.27 5.85 4.59
N ARG A 64 14.33 5.26 5.79
CA ARG A 64 14.02 5.95 7.05
C ARG A 64 15.25 6.66 7.59
#